data_AF-A0AA50DWD8-F1
#
_entry.id   AF-A0AA50DWD8-F1
#
_cell.length_a   1.000
_cell.length_b   1.000
_cell.length_c   1.000
_cell.angle_alpha   90.00
_cell.angle_beta   90.00
_cell.angle_gamma   90.00
#
_symmetry.space_group_name_H-M   'P 1'
#
loop_
_entity.id
_entity.type
_entity.pdbx_description
1 polymer ?
#
loop_
_entity_poly.entity_id
_entity_poly.type
_entity_poly.pdbx_seq_one_letter_code
_entity_poly.pdbx_strand_id
1 'polypeptide(L)'
;MPRIWRQLPWVQGILLMVFIAVPWYLLAEAKTPGFLDYFIVGEHWKRFVEKGWEGDLYGSGHAHPYGMIWVYWLLAAFPWSLLTLGLAGKLFWKVKVKQTSLTLPTLDSEWLSYLLLWTVAPMVFFTPSANILWTYVLPGLPAFALLLTELLFMVWHDQPVNKYLIAPGLLIPLIFLFALPIVINVANNNSQKYVVEQYQQSCRESGQEPNCQLFYVFNRPYSAEFYSSGKAKKVEMHEIAAVLNNNNRNYFVIRTDAIKEFPPEIASKLNQVTQYSAYTLFSQTN
;
A
#
# COMPACT_ATOMS: atom_id res chain seq x y z
N MET A 1 -8.12 -36.73 -17.37
CA MET A 1 -7.98 -35.54 -16.50
C MET A 1 -6.50 -35.28 -16.27
N PRO A 2 -6.02 -34.03 -16.41
CA PRO A 2 -4.61 -33.68 -16.21
C PRO A 2 -4.11 -34.10 -14.83
N ARG A 3 -2.84 -34.53 -14.74
CA ARG A 3 -2.18 -35.07 -13.53
C ARG A 3 -2.34 -34.16 -12.31
N ILE A 4 -2.35 -32.84 -12.51
CA ILE A 4 -2.46 -31.82 -11.45
C ILE A 4 -3.76 -31.94 -10.63
N TRP A 5 -4.88 -32.27 -11.28
CA TRP A 5 -6.19 -32.37 -10.63
C TRP A 5 -6.28 -33.57 -9.69
N ARG A 6 -5.43 -34.58 -9.88
CA ARG A 6 -5.40 -35.80 -9.05
C ARG A 6 -4.37 -35.73 -7.92
N GLN A 7 -3.38 -34.85 -8.02
CA GLN A 7 -2.27 -34.77 -7.06
C GLN A 7 -2.51 -33.73 -5.96
N LEU A 8 -3.35 -32.74 -6.21
CA LEU A 8 -3.69 -31.75 -5.21
C LEU A 8 -4.74 -32.32 -4.23
N PRO A 9 -4.54 -32.18 -2.91
CA PRO A 9 -5.48 -32.66 -1.91
C PRO A 9 -6.66 -31.69 -1.79
N TRP A 10 -7.47 -31.55 -2.85
CA TRP A 10 -8.53 -30.53 -2.96
C TRP A 10 -9.45 -30.45 -1.74
N VAL A 11 -9.98 -31.59 -1.30
CA VAL A 11 -10.91 -31.63 -0.17
C VAL A 11 -10.22 -31.20 1.12
N GLN A 12 -9.09 -31.81 1.46
CA GLN A 12 -8.35 -31.50 2.70
C GLN A 12 -7.81 -30.06 2.68
N GLY A 13 -7.33 -29.59 1.54
CA GLY A 13 -6.82 -28.23 1.35
C GLY A 13 -7.93 -27.18 1.47
N ILE A 14 -9.09 -27.40 0.87
CA ILE A 14 -10.25 -26.51 1.02
C ILE A 14 -10.73 -26.49 2.47
N LEU A 15 -10.84 -27.66 3.12
CA LEU A 15 -11.23 -27.72 4.52
C LEU A 15 -10.23 -26.96 5.40
N LEU A 16 -8.94 -27.18 5.22
CA LEU A 16 -7.89 -26.47 5.96
C LEU A 16 -7.98 -24.95 5.73
N MET A 17 -8.15 -24.51 4.49
CA MET A 17 -8.34 -23.09 4.16
C MET A 17 -9.58 -22.50 4.86
N VAL A 18 -10.72 -23.22 4.84
CA VAL A 18 -11.94 -22.79 5.54
C VAL A 18 -11.70 -22.67 7.04
N PHE A 19 -11.08 -23.68 7.65
CA PHE A 19 -10.79 -23.69 9.09
C PHE A 19 -9.86 -22.55 9.52
N ILE A 20 -8.93 -22.13 8.66
CA ILE A 20 -8.02 -21.02 8.94
C ILE A 20 -8.71 -19.67 8.73
N ALA A 21 -9.39 -19.49 7.59
CA ALA A 21 -9.87 -18.18 7.16
C ALA A 21 -11.22 -17.80 7.79
N VAL A 22 -12.21 -18.70 7.73
CA VAL A 22 -13.62 -18.37 8.03
C VAL A 22 -13.86 -17.91 9.47
N PRO A 23 -13.21 -18.47 10.52
CA PRO A 23 -13.48 -18.04 11.88
C PRO A 23 -13.30 -16.53 12.10
N TRP A 24 -12.27 -15.92 11.50
CA TRP A 24 -12.03 -14.49 11.64
C TRP A 24 -13.11 -13.65 10.97
N TYR A 25 -13.54 -14.04 9.75
CA TYR A 25 -14.61 -13.35 9.03
C TYR A 25 -15.94 -13.36 9.80
N LEU A 26 -16.27 -14.49 10.44
CA LEU A 26 -17.49 -14.60 11.25
C LEU A 26 -17.42 -13.72 12.50
N LEU A 27 -16.27 -13.67 13.18
CA LEU A 27 -16.08 -12.80 14.34
C LEU A 27 -16.09 -11.31 13.98
N ALA A 28 -15.53 -10.96 12.82
CA ALA A 28 -15.55 -9.59 12.30
C ALA A 28 -16.99 -9.13 12.01
N GLU A 29 -17.79 -9.97 11.33
CA GLU A 29 -19.20 -9.70 11.07
C GLU A 29 -20.01 -9.59 12.38
N ALA A 30 -19.80 -10.49 13.33
CA ALA A 30 -20.51 -10.47 14.60
C ALA A 30 -20.20 -9.20 15.43
N LYS A 31 -18.98 -8.66 15.32
CA LYS A 31 -18.57 -7.44 16.02
C LYS A 31 -18.99 -6.16 15.28
N THR A 32 -19.01 -6.20 13.95
CA THR A 32 -19.32 -5.07 13.08
C THR A 32 -20.29 -5.54 11.98
N PRO A 33 -21.61 -5.57 12.26
CA PRO A 33 -22.59 -6.04 11.29
C PRO A 33 -22.52 -5.27 9.96
N GLY A 34 -22.56 -5.98 8.83
CA GLY A 34 -22.37 -5.43 7.48
C GLY A 34 -20.93 -5.45 6.99
N PHE A 35 -19.98 -5.92 7.80
CA PHE A 35 -18.57 -6.04 7.41
C PHE A 35 -18.36 -6.91 6.17
N LEU A 36 -19.04 -8.06 6.05
CA LEU A 36 -18.88 -8.97 4.91
C LEU A 36 -19.38 -8.36 3.60
N ASP A 37 -20.50 -7.64 3.64
CA ASP A 37 -21.01 -6.92 2.46
C ASP A 37 -20.00 -5.85 2.03
N TYR A 38 -19.55 -5.03 2.97
CA TYR A 38 -18.52 -4.02 2.70
C TYR A 38 -17.23 -4.64 2.16
N PHE A 39 -16.67 -5.64 2.83
CA PHE A 39 -15.37 -6.19 2.50
C PHE A 39 -15.38 -7.09 1.25
N ILE A 40 -16.33 -8.01 1.12
CA ILE A 40 -16.37 -8.92 -0.04
C ILE A 40 -17.02 -8.25 -1.24
N VAL A 41 -18.15 -7.58 -1.07
CA VAL A 41 -18.87 -6.96 -2.20
C VAL A 41 -18.26 -5.61 -2.53
N GLY A 42 -18.06 -4.73 -1.54
CA GLY A 42 -17.45 -3.41 -1.77
C GLY A 42 -15.99 -3.50 -2.20
N GLU A 43 -15.12 -3.93 -1.27
CA GLU A 43 -13.66 -3.85 -1.45
C GLU A 43 -13.08 -4.83 -2.47
N HIS A 44 -13.75 -5.94 -2.79
CA HIS A 44 -13.28 -6.86 -3.83
C HIS A 44 -14.07 -6.71 -5.12
N TRP A 45 -15.38 -6.95 -5.11
CA TRP A 45 -16.17 -6.98 -6.34
C TRP A 45 -16.35 -5.59 -6.97
N LYS A 46 -16.95 -4.65 -6.23
CA LYS A 46 -17.22 -3.30 -6.74
C LYS A 46 -15.92 -2.56 -7.02
N ARG A 47 -14.91 -2.66 -6.14
CA ARG A 47 -13.58 -2.11 -6.41
C ARG A 47 -12.94 -2.64 -7.69
N PHE A 48 -13.17 -3.91 -8.05
CA PHE A 48 -12.62 -4.47 -9.27
C PHE A 48 -13.38 -4.04 -10.53
N VAL A 49 -14.71 -3.96 -10.47
CA VAL A 49 -15.59 -3.78 -11.64
C VAL A 49 -16.01 -2.32 -11.86
N GLU A 50 -16.27 -1.56 -10.81
CA GLU A 50 -16.78 -0.19 -10.86
C GLU A 50 -15.63 0.81 -10.92
N LYS A 51 -15.54 1.60 -12.00
CA LYS A 51 -14.49 2.61 -12.15
C LYS A 51 -14.68 3.76 -11.16
N GLY A 52 -13.63 4.08 -10.39
CA GLY A 52 -13.66 5.22 -9.46
C GLY A 52 -14.54 4.95 -8.25
N TRP A 53 -14.53 3.71 -7.75
CA TRP A 53 -15.35 3.29 -6.63
C TRP A 53 -15.13 4.19 -5.40
N GLU A 54 -16.20 4.81 -4.91
CA GLU A 54 -16.17 5.85 -3.85
C GLU A 54 -16.53 5.31 -2.47
N GLY A 55 -16.93 4.05 -2.34
CA GLY A 55 -17.33 3.48 -1.05
C GLY A 55 -16.17 3.22 -0.07
N ASP A 56 -14.96 3.72 -0.38
CA ASP A 56 -13.71 3.39 0.31
C ASP A 56 -13.71 4.06 1.66
N LEU A 57 -14.03 3.30 2.69
CA LEU A 57 -14.04 3.82 4.06
C LEU A 57 -12.63 4.14 4.56
N TYR A 58 -11.58 3.59 3.93
CA TYR A 58 -10.21 3.63 4.45
C TYR A 58 -9.14 4.05 3.43
N GLY A 59 -9.53 4.38 2.21
CA GLY A 59 -8.64 4.76 1.12
C GLY A 59 -9.22 5.84 0.23
N SER A 60 -8.54 6.09 -0.89
CA SER A 60 -8.96 7.01 -1.93
C SER A 60 -8.87 6.29 -3.27
N GLY A 61 -10.02 5.86 -3.77
CA GLY A 61 -10.12 5.17 -5.06
C GLY A 61 -9.70 6.10 -6.20
N HIS A 62 -8.48 5.94 -6.69
CA HIS A 62 -8.01 6.65 -7.88
C HIS A 62 -8.22 5.76 -9.10
N ALA A 63 -9.09 6.19 -10.02
CA ALA A 63 -9.30 5.48 -11.27
C ALA A 63 -8.10 5.68 -12.20
N HIS A 64 -7.44 4.58 -12.55
CA HIS A 64 -6.38 4.55 -13.55
C HIS A 64 -6.90 4.02 -14.89
N PRO A 65 -6.25 4.37 -16.02
CA PRO A 65 -6.54 3.75 -17.31
C PRO A 65 -6.41 2.22 -17.26
N TYR A 66 -7.26 1.51 -18.01
CA TYR A 66 -7.19 0.05 -18.11
C TYR A 66 -5.81 -0.39 -18.65
N GLY A 67 -5.28 -1.49 -18.09
CA GLY A 67 -3.95 -1.99 -18.43
C GLY A 67 -2.78 -1.21 -17.81
N MET A 68 -2.99 -0.18 -16.99
CA MET A 68 -1.90 0.53 -16.30
C MET A 68 -1.05 -0.38 -15.40
N ILE A 69 -1.59 -1.53 -14.99
CA ILE A 69 -0.85 -2.55 -14.24
C ILE A 69 0.41 -3.04 -14.97
N TRP A 70 0.41 -3.05 -16.31
CA TRP A 70 1.60 -3.42 -17.10
C TRP A 70 2.71 -2.38 -16.98
N VAL A 71 2.35 -1.09 -16.94
CA VAL A 71 3.30 0.00 -16.69
C VAL A 71 3.85 -0.09 -15.28
N TYR A 72 2.99 -0.35 -14.28
CA TYR A 72 3.44 -0.58 -12.91
C TYR A 72 4.39 -1.77 -12.80
N TRP A 73 4.15 -2.85 -13.54
CA TRP A 73 5.07 -3.98 -13.55
C TRP A 73 6.42 -3.60 -14.18
N LEU A 74 6.42 -2.90 -15.31
CA LEU A 74 7.66 -2.43 -15.95
C LEU A 74 8.51 -1.59 -15.00
N LEU A 75 7.87 -0.70 -14.23
CA LEU A 75 8.53 0.16 -13.24
C LEU A 75 8.96 -0.62 -11.99
N ALA A 76 8.11 -1.48 -11.44
CA ALA A 76 8.41 -2.25 -10.23
C ALA A 76 9.54 -3.25 -10.44
N ALA A 77 9.62 -3.85 -11.64
CA ALA A 77 10.68 -4.77 -12.02
C ALA A 77 11.85 -4.08 -12.74
N PHE A 78 11.87 -2.74 -12.85
CA PHE A 78 12.98 -2.02 -13.47
C PHE A 78 14.27 -2.22 -12.66
N PRO A 79 15.44 -2.38 -13.31
CA PRO A 79 15.70 -2.40 -14.75
C PRO A 79 15.53 -3.78 -15.40
N TRP A 80 15.26 -4.81 -14.60
CA TRP A 80 15.21 -6.21 -15.02
C TRP A 80 14.10 -6.52 -16.00
N SER A 81 12.98 -5.79 -15.93
CA SER A 81 11.88 -5.87 -16.90
C SER A 81 12.37 -5.64 -18.32
N LEU A 82 13.15 -4.57 -18.56
CA LEU A 82 13.71 -4.25 -19.87
C LEU A 82 14.75 -5.28 -20.33
N LEU A 83 15.60 -5.74 -19.41
CA LEU A 83 16.57 -6.80 -19.70
C LEU A 83 15.87 -8.07 -20.18
N THR A 84 14.81 -8.48 -19.48
CA THR A 84 14.05 -9.69 -19.80
C THR A 84 13.39 -9.59 -21.17
N LEU A 85 12.79 -8.45 -21.50
CA LEU A 85 12.19 -8.21 -22.82
C LEU A 85 13.26 -8.28 -23.94
N GLY A 86 14.44 -7.70 -23.71
CA GLY A 86 15.56 -7.80 -24.64
C GLY A 86 16.08 -9.24 -24.84
N LEU A 87 16.18 -10.01 -23.75
CA LEU A 87 16.58 -11.42 -23.80
C LEU A 87 15.57 -12.28 -24.54
N ALA A 88 14.28 -12.13 -24.22
CA ALA A 88 13.18 -12.83 -24.88
C ALA A 88 13.15 -12.53 -26.39
N GLY A 89 13.30 -11.26 -26.78
CA GLY A 89 13.39 -10.86 -28.18
C GLY A 89 14.57 -11.48 -28.92
N LYS A 90 15.75 -11.52 -28.30
CA LYS A 90 16.96 -12.17 -28.86
C LYS A 90 16.76 -13.67 -29.06
N LEU A 91 16.14 -14.36 -28.10
CA LEU A 91 15.83 -15.78 -28.20
C LEU A 91 14.82 -16.04 -29.33
N PHE A 92 13.74 -15.27 -29.39
CA PHE A 92 12.72 -15.37 -30.44
C PHE A 92 13.31 -15.16 -31.84
N TRP A 93 14.19 -14.15 -32.00
CA TRP A 93 14.87 -13.89 -33.26
C TRP A 93 15.78 -15.04 -33.68
N LYS A 94 16.55 -15.62 -32.74
CA LYS A 94 17.41 -16.79 -33.02
C LYS A 94 16.59 -17.98 -33.51
N VAL A 95 15.46 -18.28 -32.87
CA VAL A 95 14.56 -19.37 -33.28
C VAL A 95 13.99 -19.14 -34.68
N LYS A 96 13.59 -17.90 -35.01
CA LYS A 96 13.00 -17.59 -36.32
C LYS A 96 14.01 -17.55 -37.47
N VAL A 97 15.19 -16.95 -37.27
CA VAL A 97 16.14 -16.62 -38.36
C VAL A 97 17.14 -17.74 -38.61
N LYS A 98 17.52 -18.48 -37.58
CA LYS A 98 18.43 -19.61 -37.69
C LYS A 98 17.61 -20.86 -37.40
N GLN A 99 17.35 -21.69 -38.42
CA GLN A 99 16.83 -23.07 -38.29
C GLN A 99 17.80 -24.00 -37.52
N THR A 100 18.57 -23.46 -36.58
CA THR A 100 19.39 -24.22 -35.66
C THR A 100 18.45 -24.67 -34.57
N SER A 101 18.32 -25.98 -34.38
CA SER A 101 17.86 -26.51 -33.10
C SER A 101 18.74 -25.86 -32.04
N LEU A 102 18.23 -24.85 -31.35
CA LEU A 102 18.84 -24.42 -30.10
C LEU A 102 18.84 -25.70 -29.27
N THR A 103 20.01 -26.31 -29.08
CA THR A 103 20.26 -27.20 -27.96
C THR A 103 20.18 -26.32 -26.72
N LEU A 104 18.97 -25.87 -26.41
CA LEU A 104 18.63 -25.38 -25.10
C LEU A 104 19.01 -26.55 -24.18
N PRO A 105 19.78 -26.31 -23.11
CA PRO A 105 19.85 -27.28 -22.01
C PRO A 105 18.43 -27.75 -21.75
N THR A 106 18.23 -29.05 -21.58
CA THR A 106 16.93 -29.72 -21.41
C THR A 106 16.16 -29.13 -20.22
N LEU A 107 15.61 -27.94 -20.40
CA LEU A 107 14.82 -27.22 -19.43
C LEU A 107 13.39 -27.65 -19.67
N ASP A 108 12.73 -27.93 -18.57
CA ASP A 108 11.35 -28.35 -18.60
C ASP A 108 10.50 -27.21 -19.17
N SER A 109 10.01 -27.38 -20.41
CA SER A 109 9.15 -26.39 -21.07
C SER A 109 7.90 -26.10 -20.23
N GLU A 110 7.47 -27.04 -19.40
CA GLU A 110 6.35 -26.87 -18.47
C GLU A 110 6.71 -25.89 -17.34
N TRP A 111 7.93 -25.97 -16.80
CA TRP A 111 8.42 -25.08 -15.75
C TRP A 111 8.51 -23.63 -16.20
N LEU A 112 9.11 -23.36 -17.36
CA LEU A 112 9.21 -22.01 -17.90
C LEU A 112 7.83 -21.41 -18.21
N SER A 113 6.93 -22.24 -18.75
CA SER A 113 5.55 -21.82 -19.01
C SER A 113 4.83 -21.50 -17.70
N TYR A 114 5.02 -22.32 -16.67
CA TYR A 114 4.47 -22.07 -15.34
C TYR A 114 4.97 -20.75 -14.75
N LEU A 115 6.29 -20.50 -14.79
CA LEU A 115 6.88 -19.26 -14.30
C LEU A 115 6.36 -18.04 -15.07
N LEU A 116 6.27 -18.13 -16.41
CA LEU A 116 5.73 -17.05 -17.24
C LEU A 116 4.27 -16.76 -16.89
N LEU A 117 3.44 -17.79 -16.79
CA LEU A 117 2.03 -17.64 -16.42
C LEU A 117 1.88 -17.06 -15.02
N TRP A 118 2.70 -17.49 -14.06
CA TRP A 118 2.69 -16.95 -12.71
C TRP A 118 3.13 -15.47 -12.69
N THR A 119 4.19 -15.09 -13.41
CA THR A 119 4.58 -13.69 -13.56
C THR A 119 3.46 -12.84 -14.13
N VAL A 120 2.78 -13.34 -15.17
CA VAL A 120 1.81 -12.56 -15.95
C VAL A 120 0.40 -12.57 -15.34
N ALA A 121 0.05 -13.56 -14.52
CA ALA A 121 -1.29 -13.72 -13.96
C ALA A 121 -1.84 -12.46 -13.26
N PRO A 122 -1.10 -11.76 -12.37
CA PRO A 122 -1.60 -10.53 -11.76
C PRO A 122 -1.87 -9.42 -12.78
N MET A 123 -1.01 -9.27 -13.78
CA MET A 123 -1.17 -8.23 -14.82
C MET A 123 -2.39 -8.50 -15.69
N VAL A 124 -2.59 -9.76 -16.11
CA VAL A 124 -3.78 -10.15 -16.88
C VAL A 124 -5.04 -9.96 -16.04
N PHE A 125 -5.03 -10.44 -14.80
CA PHE A 125 -6.18 -10.33 -13.90
C PHE A 125 -6.58 -8.88 -13.64
N PHE A 126 -5.62 -7.98 -13.40
CA PHE A 126 -5.90 -6.56 -13.11
C PHE A 126 -5.98 -5.66 -14.34
N THR A 127 -5.78 -6.17 -15.55
CA THR A 127 -5.95 -5.39 -16.79
C THR A 127 -7.32 -4.72 -16.91
N PRO A 128 -8.46 -5.40 -16.63
CA PRO A 128 -9.78 -4.79 -16.70
C PRO A 128 -10.16 -3.94 -15.47
N SER A 129 -9.35 -3.92 -14.40
CA SER A 129 -9.65 -3.15 -13.20
C SER A 129 -9.12 -1.73 -13.30
N ALA A 130 -9.95 -0.75 -12.93
CA ALA A 130 -9.56 0.67 -12.90
C ALA A 130 -9.03 1.12 -11.53
N ASN A 131 -9.43 0.48 -10.42
CA ASN A 131 -9.00 0.85 -9.07
C ASN A 131 -7.84 -0.04 -8.62
N ILE A 132 -6.68 0.17 -9.24
CA ILE A 132 -5.48 -0.65 -9.01
C ILE A 132 -4.40 0.13 -8.27
N LEU A 133 -3.61 -0.58 -7.47
CA LEU A 133 -2.39 -0.05 -6.85
C LEU A 133 -1.17 -0.60 -7.58
N TRP A 134 -0.08 0.19 -7.59
CA TRP A 134 1.18 -0.24 -8.19
C TRP A 134 1.77 -1.50 -7.52
N THR A 135 1.43 -1.76 -6.26
CA THR A 135 1.86 -2.95 -5.50
C THR A 135 1.14 -4.24 -5.93
N TYR A 136 0.08 -4.17 -6.73
CA TYR A 136 -0.65 -5.38 -7.17
C TYR A 136 0.17 -6.30 -8.09
N VAL A 137 1.32 -5.83 -8.58
CA VAL A 137 2.26 -6.63 -9.36
C VAL A 137 3.17 -7.52 -8.51
N LEU A 138 3.30 -7.24 -7.20
CA LEU A 138 4.23 -7.92 -6.28
C LEU A 138 4.09 -9.46 -6.31
N PRO A 139 2.88 -10.06 -6.34
CA PRO A 139 2.74 -11.52 -6.33
C PRO A 139 3.40 -12.23 -7.53
N GLY A 140 3.60 -11.54 -8.66
CA GLY A 140 4.26 -12.09 -9.85
C GLY A 140 5.78 -11.92 -9.89
N LEU A 141 6.35 -11.07 -9.01
CA LEU A 141 7.78 -10.76 -9.01
C LEU A 141 8.69 -11.93 -8.61
N PRO A 142 8.33 -12.80 -7.64
CA PRO A 142 9.14 -13.98 -7.32
C PRO A 142 9.32 -14.91 -8.53
N ALA A 143 8.22 -15.20 -9.23
CA ALA A 143 8.24 -16.02 -10.44
C ALA A 143 9.08 -15.36 -11.55
N PHE A 144 8.97 -14.03 -11.66
CA PHE A 144 9.73 -13.25 -12.63
C PHE A 144 11.24 -13.35 -12.36
N ALA A 145 11.67 -13.26 -11.09
CA ALA A 145 13.07 -13.41 -10.72
C ALA A 145 13.61 -14.78 -11.13
N LEU A 146 12.87 -15.86 -10.84
CA LEU A 146 13.22 -17.21 -11.27
C LEU A 146 13.28 -17.32 -12.80
N LEU A 147 12.27 -16.80 -13.51
CA LEU A 147 12.23 -16.83 -14.98
C LEU A 147 13.43 -16.11 -15.59
N LEU A 148 13.77 -14.93 -15.08
CA LEU A 148 14.94 -14.18 -15.53
C LEU A 148 16.22 -14.98 -15.28
N THR A 149 16.38 -15.60 -14.11
CA THR A 149 17.54 -16.44 -13.81
C THR A 149 17.68 -17.57 -14.83
N GLU A 150 16.59 -18.29 -15.15
CA GLU A 150 16.61 -19.35 -16.18
C GLU A 150 17.03 -18.79 -17.56
N LEU A 151 16.46 -17.65 -17.98
CA LEU A 151 16.80 -17.02 -19.26
C LEU A 151 18.27 -16.57 -19.31
N LEU A 152 18.82 -16.07 -18.19
CA LEU A 152 20.22 -15.70 -18.09
C LEU A 152 21.14 -16.91 -18.24
N PHE A 153 20.81 -18.02 -17.57
CA PHE A 153 21.56 -19.27 -17.69
C PHE A 153 21.53 -19.82 -19.12
N MET A 154 20.42 -19.69 -19.85
CA MET A 154 20.35 -20.10 -21.26
C MET A 154 21.26 -19.27 -22.17
N VAL A 155 21.34 -17.96 -21.95
CA VAL A 155 22.06 -17.04 -22.85
C VAL A 155 23.56 -16.98 -22.53
N TRP A 156 23.93 -17.16 -21.27
CA TRP A 156 25.29 -16.95 -20.76
C TRP A 156 25.87 -18.16 -20.00
N HIS A 157 25.44 -19.38 -20.32
CA HIS A 157 25.87 -20.61 -19.63
C HIS A 157 27.39 -20.73 -19.43
N ASP A 158 28.17 -20.49 -20.48
CA ASP A 158 29.63 -20.69 -20.50
C ASP A 158 30.43 -19.39 -20.32
N GLN A 159 29.79 -18.30 -19.90
CA GLN A 159 30.43 -16.98 -19.78
C GLN A 159 30.41 -16.53 -18.31
N PRO A 160 31.48 -15.91 -17.79
CA PRO A 160 31.44 -15.30 -16.47
C PRO A 160 30.33 -14.25 -16.42
N VAL A 161 29.61 -14.19 -15.30
CA VAL A 161 28.49 -13.25 -15.11
C VAL A 161 28.95 -11.84 -15.45
N ASN A 162 28.28 -11.24 -16.43
CA ASN A 162 28.66 -9.93 -16.93
C ASN A 162 28.57 -8.89 -15.79
N LYS A 163 29.65 -8.16 -15.53
CA LYS A 163 29.72 -7.09 -14.51
C LYS A 163 28.60 -6.05 -14.63
N TYR A 164 28.08 -5.85 -15.84
CA TYR A 164 26.94 -4.95 -16.10
C TYR A 164 25.59 -5.49 -15.59
N LEU A 165 25.48 -6.79 -15.28
CA LEU A 165 24.32 -7.39 -14.60
C LEU A 165 24.50 -7.34 -13.06
N ILE A 166 25.73 -7.51 -12.57
CA ILE A 166 26.01 -7.47 -11.12
C ILE A 166 25.82 -6.06 -10.57
N ALA A 167 26.28 -5.04 -11.31
CA ALA A 167 26.19 -3.65 -10.89
C ALA A 167 24.76 -3.19 -10.50
N PRO A 168 23.72 -3.31 -11.35
CA PRO A 168 22.35 -2.94 -10.94
C PRO A 168 21.81 -3.80 -9.80
N GLY A 169 22.18 -5.09 -9.73
CA GLY A 169 21.79 -5.98 -8.62
C GLY A 169 22.33 -5.56 -7.26
N LEU A 170 23.51 -4.93 -7.21
CA LEU A 170 24.09 -4.39 -5.98
C LEU A 170 23.66 -2.94 -5.70
N LEU A 171 23.48 -2.13 -6.76
CA LEU A 171 23.11 -0.72 -6.62
C LEU A 171 21.69 -0.53 -6.09
N ILE A 172 20.73 -1.36 -6.49
CA ILE A 172 19.33 -1.18 -6.05
C ILE A 172 19.17 -1.34 -4.53
N PRO A 173 19.64 -2.44 -3.88
CA PRO A 173 19.57 -2.56 -2.42
C PRO A 173 20.29 -1.41 -1.71
N LEU A 174 21.40 -0.93 -2.27
CA LEU A 174 22.17 0.17 -1.70
C LEU A 174 21.39 1.49 -1.75
N ILE A 175 20.73 1.79 -2.88
CA ILE A 175 19.83 2.95 -3.01
C ILE A 175 18.69 2.86 -2.00
N PHE A 176 18.07 1.70 -1.82
CA PHE A 176 17.02 1.50 -0.81
C PHE A 176 17.54 1.72 0.61
N LEU A 177 18.74 1.25 0.92
CA LEU A 177 19.37 1.45 2.23
C LEU A 177 19.62 2.94 2.51
N PHE A 178 20.13 3.69 1.52
CA PHE A 178 20.34 5.13 1.66
C PHE A 178 19.05 5.95 1.60
N ALA A 179 18.01 5.46 0.94
CA ALA A 179 16.69 6.09 0.92
C ALA A 179 15.90 5.83 2.20
N LEU A 180 16.27 4.83 3.01
CA LEU A 180 15.53 4.42 4.20
C LEU A 180 15.28 5.57 5.20
N PRO A 181 16.24 6.44 5.54
CA PRO A 181 15.99 7.57 6.44
C PRO A 181 14.96 8.55 5.87
N ILE A 182 14.97 8.76 4.54
CA ILE A 182 14.00 9.62 3.85
C ILE A 182 12.61 8.99 3.94
N VAL A 183 12.50 7.68 3.66
CA VAL A 183 11.23 6.94 3.75
C VAL A 183 10.68 6.98 5.18
N ILE A 184 11.52 6.76 6.20
CA ILE A 184 11.14 6.86 7.61
C ILE A 184 10.67 8.28 7.94
N ASN A 185 11.38 9.31 7.49
CA ASN A 185 11.00 10.70 7.71
C ASN A 185 9.65 11.02 7.06
N VAL A 186 9.42 10.59 5.81
CA VAL A 186 8.15 10.76 5.11
C VAL A 186 7.02 10.01 5.81
N ALA A 187 7.25 8.77 6.25
CA ALA A 187 6.26 7.99 6.99
C ALA A 187 5.88 8.66 8.32
N ASN A 188 6.87 9.17 9.05
CA ASN A 188 6.67 9.90 10.29
C ASN A 188 5.88 11.20 10.07
N ASN A 189 6.21 11.96 9.02
CA ASN A 189 5.51 13.20 8.69
C ASN A 189 4.02 13.00 8.30
N ASN A 190 3.68 11.85 7.73
CA ASN A 190 2.28 11.52 7.41
C ASN A 190 1.52 10.87 8.57
N SER A 191 2.20 10.58 9.68
CA SER A 191 1.60 9.95 10.86
C SER A 191 1.16 10.99 11.88
N GLN A 192 -0.06 10.85 12.39
CA GLN A 192 -0.57 11.67 13.49
C GLN A 192 -0.18 11.14 14.88
N LYS A 193 0.61 10.05 14.94
CA LYS A 193 1.02 9.41 16.20
C LYS A 193 1.62 10.39 17.19
N TYR A 194 2.63 11.15 16.76
CA TYR A 194 3.35 12.08 17.65
C TYR A 194 2.42 13.18 18.18
N VAL A 195 1.58 13.77 17.32
CA VAL A 195 0.63 14.82 17.72
C VAL A 195 -0.35 14.29 18.78
N VAL A 196 -0.89 13.09 18.57
CA VAL A 196 -1.81 12.46 19.52
C VAL A 196 -1.11 12.11 20.84
N GLU A 197 0.12 11.61 20.80
CA GLU A 197 0.93 11.35 22.00
C GLU A 197 1.20 12.62 22.81
N GLN A 198 1.52 13.73 22.14
CA GLN A 198 1.73 15.03 22.79
C GLN A 198 0.44 15.60 23.39
N TYR A 199 -0.70 15.44 22.71
CA TYR A 199 -2.01 15.75 23.28
C TYR A 199 -2.28 14.92 24.55
N GLN A 200 -2.09 13.61 24.49
CA GLN A 200 -2.32 12.72 25.63
C GLN A 200 -1.40 13.11 26.79
N GLN A 201 -0.11 13.37 26.52
CA GLN A 201 0.83 13.82 27.54
C GLN A 201 0.41 15.14 28.18
N SER A 202 0.12 16.18 27.38
CA SER A 202 -0.31 17.48 27.89
C SER A 202 -1.60 17.38 28.71
N CYS A 203 -2.53 16.53 28.29
CA CYS A 203 -3.76 16.28 29.04
C CYS A 203 -3.48 15.60 30.39
N ARG A 204 -2.58 14.60 30.44
CA ARG A 204 -2.17 13.95 31.69
C ARG A 204 -1.52 14.93 32.66
N GLU A 205 -0.61 15.77 32.17
CA GLU A 205 0.08 16.80 32.95
C GLU A 205 -0.88 17.84 33.52
N SER A 206 -2.02 18.08 32.85
CA SER A 206 -3.06 18.99 33.35
C SER A 206 -3.93 18.43 34.47
N GLY A 207 -3.90 17.12 34.72
CA GLY A 207 -4.74 16.44 35.72
C GLY A 207 -6.24 16.37 35.36
N GLN A 208 -6.63 16.68 34.12
CA GLN A 208 -8.03 16.75 33.66
C GLN A 208 -8.39 15.68 32.62
N GLU A 209 -7.76 14.49 32.69
CA GLU A 209 -7.91 13.38 31.73
C GLU A 209 -9.34 13.09 31.21
N PRO A 210 -10.40 13.00 32.05
CA PRO A 210 -11.74 12.69 31.55
C PRO A 210 -12.37 13.82 30.71
N ASN A 211 -11.87 15.05 30.83
CA ASN A 211 -12.46 16.23 30.21
C ASN A 211 -11.64 16.78 29.05
N CYS A 212 -10.58 16.09 28.61
CA CYS A 212 -9.79 16.52 27.46
C CYS A 212 -10.41 16.05 26.15
N GLN A 213 -10.54 16.94 25.18
CA GLN A 213 -11.06 16.62 23.85
C GLN A 213 -10.06 17.01 22.76
N LEU A 214 -9.90 16.16 21.75
CA LEU A 214 -9.01 16.40 20.61
C LEU A 214 -9.83 16.65 19.35
N PHE A 215 -9.62 17.83 18.76
CA PHE A 215 -10.31 18.29 17.57
C PHE A 215 -9.33 18.54 16.42
N TYR A 216 -9.62 18.00 15.26
CA TYR A 216 -8.94 18.28 14.01
C TYR A 216 -9.76 19.28 13.20
N VAL A 217 -9.17 20.41 12.85
CA VAL A 217 -9.87 21.45 12.09
C VAL A 217 -9.79 21.13 10.59
N PHE A 218 -10.94 21.21 9.90
CA PHE A 218 -11.15 20.92 8.48
C PHE A 218 -10.96 19.46 8.04
N ASN A 219 -9.86 18.82 8.43
CA ASN A 219 -9.55 17.46 8.01
C ASN A 219 -9.03 16.62 9.17
N ARG A 220 -9.65 15.44 9.38
CA ARG A 220 -9.25 14.44 10.36
C ARG A 220 -8.64 13.23 9.64
N PRO A 221 -7.30 13.10 9.59
CA PRO A 221 -6.65 11.94 8.95
C PRO A 221 -7.00 10.62 9.66
N TYR A 222 -7.03 9.51 8.91
CA TYR A 222 -7.28 8.17 9.49
C TYR A 222 -6.30 7.79 10.60
N SER A 223 -5.04 8.20 10.49
CA SER A 223 -4.05 7.96 11.55
C SER A 223 -4.42 8.68 12.86
N ALA A 224 -5.07 9.84 12.81
CA ALA A 224 -5.57 10.51 14.02
C ALA A 224 -6.67 9.69 14.70
N GLU A 225 -7.61 9.15 13.92
CA GLU A 225 -8.68 8.28 14.42
C GLU A 225 -8.11 7.01 15.05
N PHE A 226 -7.16 6.36 14.38
CA PHE A 226 -6.48 5.17 14.89
C PHE A 226 -5.72 5.43 16.20
N TYR A 227 -4.80 6.40 16.23
CA TYR A 227 -3.97 6.66 17.41
C TYR A 227 -4.75 7.29 18.58
N SER A 228 -5.88 7.95 18.32
CA SER A 228 -6.78 8.45 19.36
C SER A 228 -7.79 7.41 19.84
N SER A 229 -7.77 6.18 19.31
CA SER A 229 -8.77 5.14 19.59
C SER A 229 -10.21 5.62 19.32
N GLY A 230 -10.41 6.35 18.22
CA GLY A 230 -11.71 6.90 17.81
C GLY A 230 -12.15 8.17 18.54
N LYS A 231 -11.34 8.72 19.45
CA LYS A 231 -11.72 9.90 20.26
C LYS A 231 -11.52 11.24 19.53
N ALA A 232 -10.66 11.29 18.52
CA ALA A 232 -10.43 12.49 17.73
C ALA A 232 -11.68 12.88 16.92
N LYS A 233 -12.11 14.13 17.03
CA LYS A 233 -13.28 14.66 16.33
C LYS A 233 -12.85 15.63 15.23
N LYS A 234 -13.63 15.71 14.17
CA LYS A 234 -13.48 16.76 13.15
C LYS A 234 -14.36 17.95 13.54
N VAL A 235 -13.86 19.16 13.35
CA VAL A 235 -14.63 20.40 13.47
C VAL A 235 -14.37 21.32 12.28
N GLU A 236 -15.39 22.05 11.87
CA GLU A 236 -15.27 23.13 10.90
C GLU A 236 -15.02 24.47 11.61
N MET A 237 -14.52 25.46 10.88
CA MET A 237 -14.15 26.77 11.43
C MET A 237 -15.28 27.43 12.24
N HIS A 238 -16.53 27.33 11.76
CA HIS A 238 -17.69 27.95 12.41
C HIS A 238 -18.08 27.28 13.74
N GLU A 239 -17.65 26.04 13.99
CA GLU A 239 -17.97 25.29 15.21
C GLU A 239 -16.96 25.56 16.33
N ILE A 240 -15.76 26.08 15.99
CA ILE A 240 -14.67 26.26 16.96
C ILE A 240 -15.08 27.16 18.12
N ALA A 241 -15.78 28.26 17.83
CA ALA A 241 -16.26 29.18 18.87
C ALA A 241 -17.20 28.49 19.86
N ALA A 242 -18.05 27.57 19.40
CA ALA A 242 -18.95 26.81 20.26
C ALA A 242 -18.18 25.78 21.10
N VAL A 243 -17.19 25.10 20.51
CA VAL A 243 -16.34 24.14 21.22
C VAL A 243 -15.52 24.83 22.31
N LEU A 244 -14.93 25.99 22.03
CA LEU A 244 -14.17 26.78 23.02
C LEU A 244 -15.01 27.20 24.23
N ASN A 245 -16.33 27.29 24.12
CA ASN A 245 -17.19 27.69 25.23
C ASN A 245 -17.68 26.51 26.09
N ASN A 246 -17.27 25.27 25.80
CA ASN A 246 -17.66 24.11 26.60
C ASN A 246 -16.82 24.02 27.91
N ASN A 247 -17.30 23.23 28.88
CA ASN A 247 -16.57 23.01 30.15
C ASN A 247 -15.39 22.01 30.03
N ASN A 248 -14.98 21.66 28.81
CA ASN A 248 -13.92 20.70 28.55
C ASN A 248 -12.61 21.42 28.23
N ARG A 249 -11.50 20.70 28.41
CA ARG A 249 -10.20 21.18 27.96
C ARG A 249 -10.00 20.76 26.51
N ASN A 250 -10.17 21.70 25.59
CA ASN A 250 -10.12 21.41 24.17
C ASN A 250 -8.71 21.58 23.61
N TYR A 251 -8.32 20.64 22.78
CA TYR A 251 -7.10 20.67 21.99
C TYR A 251 -7.46 20.70 20.52
N PHE A 252 -6.76 21.53 19.75
CA PHE A 252 -7.00 21.73 18.33
C PHE A 252 -5.75 21.39 17.53
N VAL A 253 -5.89 20.51 16.56
CA VAL A 253 -4.85 20.19 15.59
C VAL A 253 -5.21 20.91 14.30
N ILE A 254 -4.33 21.83 13.89
CA ILE A 254 -4.53 22.71 12.75
C ILE A 254 -3.36 22.51 11.80
N ARG A 255 -3.61 22.44 10.48
CA ARG A 255 -2.51 22.46 9.52
C ARG A 255 -1.80 23.81 9.55
N THR A 256 -0.47 23.81 9.57
CA THR A 256 0.32 25.03 9.81
C THR A 256 0.10 26.12 8.75
N ASP A 257 -0.19 25.74 7.51
CA ASP A 257 -0.54 26.66 6.42
C ASP A 257 -1.91 27.31 6.62
N ALA A 258 -2.88 26.57 7.17
CA ALA A 258 -4.24 27.07 7.43
C ALA A 258 -4.33 28.02 8.64
N ILE A 259 -3.33 28.07 9.52
CA ILE A 259 -3.34 28.94 10.72
C ILE A 259 -3.52 30.41 10.34
N LYS A 260 -2.98 30.85 9.19
CA LYS A 260 -3.07 32.25 8.72
C LYS A 260 -4.49 32.69 8.40
N GLU A 261 -5.41 31.75 8.17
CA GLU A 261 -6.80 32.01 7.81
C GLU A 261 -7.71 32.15 9.04
N PHE A 262 -7.17 31.93 10.25
CA PHE A 262 -7.97 31.98 11.47
C PHE A 262 -8.26 33.41 11.91
N PRO A 263 -9.51 33.71 12.31
CA PRO A 263 -9.85 34.98 12.95
C PRO A 263 -8.96 35.24 14.17
N PRO A 264 -8.47 36.48 14.37
CA PRO A 264 -7.63 36.84 15.53
C PRO A 264 -8.29 36.53 16.88
N GLU A 265 -9.63 36.59 16.94
CA GLU A 265 -10.43 36.28 18.12
C GLU A 265 -10.29 34.82 18.57
N ILE A 266 -10.15 33.89 17.62
CA ILE A 266 -9.95 32.46 17.91
C ILE A 266 -8.47 32.21 18.19
N ALA A 267 -7.57 32.80 17.39
CA ALA A 267 -6.14 32.63 17.54
C ALA A 267 -5.62 33.08 18.91
N SER A 268 -6.20 34.14 19.49
CA SER A 268 -5.82 34.64 20.82
C SER A 268 -6.22 33.69 21.97
N LYS A 269 -7.14 32.75 21.74
CA LYS A 269 -7.60 31.75 22.72
C LYS A 269 -6.86 30.41 22.62
N LEU A 270 -5.83 30.32 21.79
CA LEU A 270 -5.10 29.10 21.51
C LEU A 270 -3.63 29.27 21.92
N ASN A 271 -3.14 28.38 22.78
CA ASN A 271 -1.74 28.29 23.13
C ASN A 271 -1.09 27.10 22.42
N GLN A 272 -0.01 27.35 21.68
CA GLN A 272 0.72 26.31 20.95
C GLN A 272 1.42 25.36 21.93
N VAL A 273 1.13 24.06 21.82
CA VAL A 273 1.76 23.00 22.63
C VAL A 273 2.97 22.44 21.89
N THR A 274 2.78 22.06 20.64
CA THR A 274 3.85 21.52 19.79
C THR A 274 3.53 21.75 18.32
N GLN A 275 4.57 21.75 17.48
CA GLN A 275 4.44 21.69 16.03
C GLN A 275 5.17 20.46 15.53
N TYR A 276 4.49 19.66 14.72
CA TYR A 276 5.04 18.45 14.13
C TYR A 276 4.64 18.33 12.67
N SER A 277 5.65 18.31 11.80
CA SER A 277 5.46 18.29 10.34
C SER A 277 4.55 19.45 9.88
N ALA A 278 3.49 19.16 9.13
CA ALA A 278 2.53 20.13 8.64
C ALA A 278 1.39 20.46 9.64
N TYR A 279 1.45 19.98 10.89
CA TYR A 279 0.39 20.15 11.88
C TYR A 279 0.91 20.81 13.14
N THR A 280 0.09 21.68 13.72
CA THR A 280 0.35 22.34 15.00
C THR A 280 -0.74 21.96 15.98
N LEU A 281 -0.34 21.50 17.16
CA LEU A 281 -1.23 21.21 18.28
C LEU A 281 -1.35 22.46 19.15
N PHE A 282 -2.59 22.88 19.36
CA PHE A 282 -2.96 23.95 20.26
C PHE A 282 -3.77 23.41 21.43
N SER A 283 -3.56 24.02 22.60
CA SER A 283 -4.43 23.88 23.76
C SER A 283 -5.24 25.15 23.90
N GLN A 284 -6.49 25.04 24.34
CA GLN A 284 -7.28 26.19 24.72
C GLN A 284 -6.65 26.92 25.92
N THR A 285 -6.57 28.24 25.86
CA THR A 285 -6.24 29.07 27.01
C THR A 285 -7.43 29.18 27.95
N ASN A 286 -7.15 29.19 29.25
CA ASN A 286 -8.15 29.48 30.29
C ASN A 286 -8.68 30.91 30.17
#